data_AF-A0A7J5WT91-F1
#
_entry.id   AF-A0A7J5WT91-F1
#
_cell.length_a   1.000
_cell.length_b   1.000
_cell.length_c   1.000
_cell.angle_alpha   90.00
_cell.angle_beta   90.00
_cell.angle_gamma   90.00
#
_symmetry.space_group_name_H-M   'P 1'
#
loop_
_entity.id
_entity.type
_entity.pdbx_description
1 polymer ?
#
loop_
_entity_poly.entity_id
_entity_poly.type
_entity_poly.pdbx_seq_one_letter_code
_entity_poly.pdbx_strand_id
1 'polypeptide(L)'
;MIAVLAACAGGAGQAFAEPEPTTPTTPGSPTGPGAATGLGIPVLDDVLDQLSGDSGSADAPGGVERAGGATGQMIVVTAPKASDTTATLTAFEKGADGSWKPVLGPGKAFLGSLGMGEPQDNVHRTPQGTFPLDQAFGRQQNPGTKMPYIKVDQQDWWDSDPKSPTYNTHVRQAQSPGGDSENLYNSGPVYDYAVNIAHNPQRTPGKASAMFLHVTNNEPTMGCVAIERELMKKVLVWLDPAKNPKITIGVNQGAPTGEAPGATPQTTPGATPSTPDLPASDELTGLLSQLVGAVPSLLGLGAGLGG
;
A
#
# COMPACT_ATOMS: atom_id res chain seq x y z
N MET A 1 -31.50 28.83 30.11
CA MET A 1 -32.63 28.08 29.55
C MET A 1 -32.09 26.77 28.98
N ILE A 2 -32.51 25.68 29.62
CA ILE A 2 -32.67 24.29 29.13
C ILE A 2 -31.48 23.63 28.40
N ALA A 3 -30.72 22.86 29.18
CA ALA A 3 -30.06 21.64 28.74
C ALA A 3 -31.11 20.51 28.68
N VAL A 4 -31.03 19.64 27.67
CA VAL A 4 -31.78 18.38 27.63
C VAL A 4 -30.78 17.22 27.68
N LEU A 5 -30.60 16.69 28.88
CA LEU A 5 -30.29 15.28 29.08
C LEU A 5 -31.54 14.46 28.70
N ALA A 6 -31.36 13.40 27.94
CA ALA A 6 -32.31 12.30 27.88
C ALA A 6 -31.56 10.99 28.06
N ALA A 7 -31.68 10.42 29.27
CA ALA A 7 -31.43 9.03 29.55
C ALA A 7 -32.80 8.36 29.73
N CYS A 8 -33.02 7.22 29.07
CA CYS A 8 -34.04 6.26 29.44
C CYS A 8 -33.51 4.84 29.19
N ALA A 9 -33.80 3.99 30.15
CA ALA A 9 -33.27 2.67 30.38
C ALA A 9 -34.00 1.55 29.62
N GLY A 10 -33.32 0.41 29.50
CA GLY A 10 -33.85 -0.90 29.88
C GLY A 10 -34.92 -1.54 28.99
N GLY A 11 -34.53 -2.57 28.25
CA GLY A 11 -35.45 -3.53 27.63
C GLY A 11 -34.72 -4.77 27.15
N ALA A 12 -34.64 -5.78 28.02
CA ALA A 12 -34.22 -7.13 27.66
C ALA A 12 -35.31 -7.81 26.82
N GLY A 13 -34.93 -8.54 25.75
CA GLY A 13 -35.90 -9.33 25.01
C GLY A 13 -35.41 -9.93 23.70
N GLN A 14 -35.09 -11.22 23.79
CA GLN A 14 -35.31 -12.26 22.78
C GLN A 14 -34.24 -12.54 21.72
N ALA A 15 -33.79 -13.80 21.82
CA ALA A 15 -32.88 -14.53 20.98
C ALA A 15 -33.40 -14.67 19.54
N PHE A 16 -32.48 -14.58 18.59
CA PHE A 16 -32.62 -15.15 17.26
C PHE A 16 -31.51 -16.18 17.04
N ALA A 17 -31.90 -17.24 16.34
CA ALA A 17 -31.34 -18.57 16.35
C ALA A 17 -29.88 -18.70 15.89
N GLU A 18 -29.19 -19.67 16.50
CA GLU A 18 -27.94 -20.28 16.01
C GLU A 18 -28.15 -20.93 14.63
N PRO A 19 -27.22 -20.78 13.68
CA PRO A 19 -27.22 -21.57 12.46
C PRO A 19 -26.62 -22.96 12.70
N GLU A 20 -27.30 -24.00 12.21
CA GLU A 20 -26.86 -25.39 12.31
C GLU A 20 -25.56 -25.68 11.53
N PRO A 21 -24.73 -26.64 11.99
CA PRO A 21 -23.46 -26.97 11.35
C PRO A 21 -23.69 -27.87 10.13
N THR A 22 -23.56 -27.30 8.93
CA THR A 22 -23.48 -28.10 7.70
C THR A 22 -22.04 -28.55 7.47
N THR A 23 -21.85 -29.87 7.41
CA THR A 23 -20.59 -30.53 7.12
C THR A 23 -20.28 -30.44 5.62
N PRO A 24 -19.11 -29.95 5.19
CA PRO A 24 -18.72 -30.00 3.78
C PRO A 24 -18.24 -31.40 3.41
N THR A 25 -18.85 -31.99 2.38
CA THR A 25 -18.41 -33.23 1.74
C THR A 25 -17.26 -32.93 0.76
N THR A 26 -16.17 -33.69 0.86
CA THR A 26 -14.96 -33.59 0.03
C THR A 26 -15.21 -34.09 -1.40
N PRO A 27 -14.90 -33.31 -2.46
CA PRO A 27 -14.71 -33.84 -3.81
C PRO A 27 -13.26 -34.32 -3.98
N GLY A 28 -13.10 -35.52 -4.57
CA GLY A 28 -11.82 -36.18 -4.77
C GLY A 28 -10.87 -35.48 -5.75
N SER A 29 -9.58 -35.61 -5.48
CA SER A 29 -8.47 -35.18 -6.33
C SER A 29 -8.42 -35.95 -7.65
N PRO A 30 -8.18 -35.28 -8.80
CA PRO A 30 -7.74 -35.95 -10.01
C PRO A 30 -6.24 -36.27 -9.96
N THR A 31 -5.91 -37.43 -10.50
CA THR A 31 -4.57 -37.99 -10.72
C THR A 31 -3.80 -37.18 -11.77
N GLY A 32 -2.51 -36.95 -11.57
CA GLY A 32 -1.57 -36.64 -12.66
C GLY A 32 -0.38 -37.61 -12.62
N PRO A 33 0.66 -37.45 -13.46
CA PRO A 33 0.68 -37.04 -14.86
C PRO A 33 1.21 -38.17 -15.77
N GLY A 34 0.68 -38.28 -16.98
CA GLY A 34 1.27 -39.12 -18.04
C GLY A 34 2.30 -38.31 -18.83
N ALA A 35 3.55 -38.74 -18.79
CA ALA A 35 4.63 -38.23 -19.60
C ALA A 35 4.38 -38.50 -21.09
N ALA A 36 4.66 -37.51 -21.94
CA ALA A 36 4.97 -37.72 -23.35
C ALA A 36 6.22 -36.92 -23.70
N THR A 37 7.30 -37.66 -23.85
CA THR A 37 8.58 -37.26 -24.44
C THR A 37 8.39 -36.68 -25.84
N GLY A 38 9.23 -35.69 -26.17
CA GLY A 38 9.21 -34.99 -27.44
C GLY A 38 9.44 -35.86 -28.66
N LEU A 39 8.90 -35.39 -29.77
CA LEU A 39 9.37 -35.68 -31.11
C LEU A 39 9.56 -34.34 -31.80
N GLY A 40 10.82 -34.00 -32.06
CA GLY A 40 11.21 -32.77 -32.73
C GLY A 40 10.68 -32.72 -34.15
N ILE A 41 10.05 -31.59 -34.49
CA ILE A 41 9.87 -31.13 -35.87
C ILE A 41 10.09 -29.60 -35.83
N PRO A 42 11.15 -29.05 -36.43
CA PRO A 42 11.49 -27.62 -36.34
C PRO A 42 10.50 -26.68 -37.04
N VAL A 43 9.46 -27.23 -37.67
CA VAL A 43 8.40 -26.47 -38.37
C VAL A 43 7.25 -26.07 -37.43
N LEU A 44 7.16 -26.66 -36.24
CA LEU A 44 6.11 -26.33 -35.26
C LEU A 44 6.46 -25.08 -34.43
N ASP A 45 7.75 -24.81 -34.21
CA ASP A 45 8.19 -23.60 -33.50
C ASP A 45 8.01 -22.33 -34.35
N ASP A 46 8.29 -22.41 -35.67
CA ASP A 46 8.05 -21.29 -36.60
C ASP A 46 6.55 -20.95 -36.77
N VAL A 47 5.67 -21.95 -36.69
CA VAL A 47 4.22 -21.72 -36.74
C VAL A 47 3.71 -21.13 -35.42
N LEU A 48 4.33 -21.45 -34.29
CA LEU A 48 4.00 -20.86 -32.99
C LEU A 48 4.48 -19.40 -32.87
N ASP A 49 5.63 -19.07 -33.49
CA ASP A 49 6.17 -17.71 -33.54
C ASP A 49 5.42 -16.82 -34.54
N GLN A 50 4.90 -17.38 -35.64
CA GLN A 50 4.09 -16.65 -36.63
C GLN A 50 2.61 -16.48 -36.25
N LEU A 51 2.06 -17.29 -35.34
CA LEU A 51 0.69 -17.08 -34.81
C LEU A 51 0.65 -16.13 -33.60
N SER A 52 1.81 -15.69 -33.12
CA SER A 52 1.95 -14.66 -32.08
C SER A 52 1.95 -13.23 -32.65
N GLY A 53 2.01 -13.09 -33.97
CA GLY A 53 1.91 -11.82 -34.70
C GLY A 53 0.66 -11.79 -35.57
N ASP A 54 -0.26 -10.89 -35.23
CA ASP A 54 -1.46 -10.51 -36.00
C ASP A 54 -2.76 -11.27 -35.69
N SER A 55 -3.52 -10.72 -34.72
CA SER A 55 -4.99 -10.67 -34.80
C SER A 55 -5.52 -9.58 -33.87
N GLY A 56 -5.82 -8.42 -34.45
CA GLY A 56 -6.69 -7.43 -33.84
C GLY A 56 -8.16 -7.79 -34.06
N SER A 57 -8.96 -7.83 -33.00
CA SER A 57 -10.34 -7.33 -32.97
C SER A 57 -10.96 -7.31 -31.56
N ALA A 58 -11.43 -6.10 -31.21
CA ALA A 58 -12.45 -5.68 -30.25
C ALA A 58 -13.04 -6.70 -29.24
N ASP A 59 -12.78 -6.52 -27.95
CA ASP A 59 -13.61 -5.74 -27.00
C ASP A 59 -13.11 -6.01 -25.56
N ALA A 60 -12.29 -5.09 -25.03
CA ALA A 60 -12.01 -4.94 -23.60
C ALA A 60 -11.22 -3.63 -23.39
N PRO A 61 -11.64 -2.70 -22.51
CA PRO A 61 -10.85 -1.50 -22.28
C PRO A 61 -9.60 -1.82 -21.44
N GLY A 62 -8.43 -1.74 -22.09
CA GLY A 62 -7.31 -0.95 -21.57
C GLY A 62 -6.34 -1.60 -20.58
N GLY A 63 -5.84 -2.80 -20.86
CA GLY A 63 -4.57 -3.25 -20.28
C GLY A 63 -3.41 -2.74 -21.13
N VAL A 64 -2.80 -1.61 -20.77
CA VAL A 64 -1.53 -1.18 -21.39
C VAL A 64 -0.43 -2.09 -20.85
N GLU A 65 0.01 -3.07 -21.64
CA GLU A 65 1.31 -3.69 -21.40
C GLU A 65 2.37 -2.60 -21.47
N ARG A 66 2.97 -2.26 -20.33
CA ARG A 66 4.05 -1.30 -20.27
C ARG A 66 5.32 -1.97 -20.76
N ALA A 67 5.73 -1.61 -21.97
CA ALA A 67 7.10 -1.81 -22.42
C ALA A 67 8.08 -1.31 -21.33
N GLY A 68 9.02 -2.16 -20.92
CA GLY A 68 9.96 -1.96 -19.81
C GLY A 68 10.99 -0.85 -20.05
N GLY A 69 10.54 0.39 -20.26
CA GLY A 69 11.40 1.57 -20.40
C GLY A 69 11.86 2.14 -19.06
N ALA A 70 12.97 2.85 -19.07
CA ALA A 70 13.48 3.57 -17.91
C ALA A 70 12.45 4.60 -17.41
N THR A 71 12.38 4.78 -16.09
CA THR A 71 11.53 5.81 -15.47
C THR A 71 12.21 7.18 -15.51
N GLY A 72 11.45 8.20 -15.90
CA GLY A 72 11.84 9.61 -15.85
C GLY A 72 11.15 10.40 -14.74
N GLN A 73 10.20 9.78 -14.03
CA GLN A 73 9.40 10.41 -12.99
C GLN A 73 9.27 9.48 -11.78
N MET A 74 9.75 9.95 -10.63
CA MET A 74 9.71 9.19 -9.38
C MET A 74 9.10 10.01 -8.25
N ILE A 75 8.11 9.46 -7.57
CA ILE A 75 7.64 9.96 -6.28
C ILE A 75 8.35 9.15 -5.20
N VAL A 76 8.95 9.80 -4.21
CA VAL A 76 9.49 9.13 -3.01
C VAL A 76 8.61 9.47 -1.82
N VAL A 77 8.09 8.45 -1.15
CA VAL A 77 7.35 8.54 0.11
C VAL A 77 8.19 7.87 1.19
N THR A 78 8.59 8.63 2.20
CA THR A 78 9.56 8.18 3.21
C THR A 78 9.13 8.52 4.62
N ALA A 79 9.35 7.58 5.55
CA ALA A 79 9.14 7.77 6.98
C ALA A 79 10.35 7.25 7.79
N PRO A 80 10.59 7.78 8.99
CA PRO A 80 11.66 7.29 9.87
C PRO A 80 11.49 5.82 10.31
N LYS A 81 10.25 5.36 10.53
CA LYS A 81 9.94 3.99 10.95
C LYS A 81 8.81 3.40 10.11
N ALA A 82 8.82 2.08 9.96
CA ALA A 82 7.76 1.37 9.25
C ALA A 82 6.39 1.49 9.94
N SER A 83 6.36 1.72 11.25
CA SER A 83 5.13 1.91 12.03
C SER A 83 4.56 3.33 11.98
N ASP A 84 5.28 4.29 11.39
CA ASP A 84 4.80 5.67 11.35
C ASP A 84 3.61 5.80 10.39
N THR A 85 2.56 6.47 10.85
CA THR A 85 1.33 6.72 10.05
C THR A 85 1.41 8.00 9.22
N THR A 86 2.53 8.70 9.31
CA THR A 86 2.82 9.91 8.53
C THR A 86 4.19 9.80 7.89
N ALA A 87 4.34 10.42 6.73
CA ALA A 87 5.52 10.38 5.90
C ALA A 87 5.75 11.73 5.21
N THR A 88 6.86 11.82 4.48
CA THR A 88 7.14 12.91 3.55
C THR A 88 7.06 12.39 2.13
N LEU A 89 6.37 13.14 1.26
CA LEU A 89 6.33 12.91 -0.19
C LEU A 89 7.15 13.97 -0.92
N THR A 90 8.06 13.54 -1.80
CA THR A 90 8.81 14.41 -2.72
C THR A 90 8.77 13.80 -4.12
N ALA A 91 8.47 14.62 -5.13
CA ALA A 91 8.48 14.18 -6.53
C ALA A 91 9.78 14.61 -7.21
N PHE A 92 10.35 13.73 -8.02
CA PHE A 92 11.62 13.89 -8.72
C PHE A 92 11.47 13.64 -10.23
N GLU A 93 12.13 14.48 -11.01
CA GLU A 93 12.23 14.36 -12.46
C GLU A 93 13.67 14.00 -12.85
N LYS A 94 13.83 13.04 -13.76
CA LYS A 94 15.13 12.68 -14.33
C LYS A 94 15.47 13.62 -15.48
N GLY A 95 16.58 14.34 -15.37
CA GLY A 95 17.12 15.19 -16.43
C GLY A 95 17.72 14.36 -17.58
N ALA A 96 17.99 15.03 -18.70
CA ALA A 96 18.65 14.42 -19.85
C ALA A 96 20.08 13.92 -19.56
N ASP A 97 20.73 14.49 -18.52
CA ASP A 97 22.03 14.07 -17.98
C ASP A 97 21.92 12.84 -17.06
N GLY A 98 20.72 12.30 -16.87
CA GLY A 98 20.43 11.18 -15.96
C GLY A 98 20.32 11.57 -14.49
N SER A 99 20.50 12.85 -14.13
CA SER A 99 20.40 13.32 -12.75
C SER A 99 18.94 13.46 -12.30
N TRP A 100 18.64 13.13 -11.04
CA TRP A 100 17.32 13.32 -10.45
C TRP A 100 17.24 14.68 -9.75
N LYS A 101 16.18 15.45 -10.04
CA LYS A 101 15.93 16.76 -9.42
C LYS A 101 14.57 16.78 -8.75
N PRO A 102 14.45 17.26 -7.49
CA PRO A 102 13.14 17.44 -6.87
C PRO A 102 12.37 18.54 -7.62
N VAL A 103 11.10 18.27 -7.91
CA VAL A 103 10.21 19.19 -8.65
C VAL A 103 8.93 19.54 -7.88
N LEU A 104 8.51 18.69 -6.93
CA LEU A 104 7.39 18.96 -6.01
C LEU A 104 7.72 18.43 -4.61
N GLY A 105 7.14 19.07 -3.59
CA GLY A 105 7.37 18.74 -2.19
C GLY A 105 8.64 19.41 -1.61
N PRO A 106 9.10 18.98 -0.42
CA PRO A 106 8.50 17.94 0.41
C PRO A 106 7.10 18.33 0.92
N GLY A 107 6.17 17.39 0.93
CA GLY A 107 4.84 17.55 1.50
C GLY A 107 4.52 16.46 2.51
N LYS A 108 3.68 16.79 3.51
CA LYS A 108 3.19 15.78 4.47
C LYS A 108 2.32 14.76 3.74
N ALA A 109 2.58 13.48 4.00
CA ALA A 109 1.78 12.36 3.57
C ALA A 109 1.25 11.57 4.77
N PHE A 110 0.10 10.93 4.60
CA PHE A 110 -0.52 10.01 5.56
C PHE A 110 -0.50 8.62 4.96
N LEU A 111 -0.17 7.63 5.79
CA LEU A 111 -0.02 6.22 5.43
C LEU A 111 -1.12 5.40 6.12
N GLY A 112 -1.11 4.08 5.86
CA GLY A 112 -1.95 3.12 6.55
C GLY A 112 -1.88 3.27 8.08
N SER A 113 -2.98 2.97 8.78
CA SER A 113 -3.03 3.06 10.24
C SER A 113 -2.06 2.11 10.97
N LEU A 114 -1.53 1.10 10.29
CA LEU A 114 -0.44 0.22 10.76
C LEU A 114 0.94 0.60 10.20
N GLY A 115 1.03 1.76 9.54
CA GLY A 115 2.21 2.26 8.85
C GLY A 115 2.39 1.65 7.46
N MET A 116 3.63 1.33 7.10
CA MET A 116 4.01 0.68 5.85
C MET A 116 4.47 -0.77 6.07
N GLY A 117 4.35 -1.63 5.06
CA GLY A 117 4.84 -3.00 5.09
C GLY A 117 4.30 -3.85 3.94
N GLU A 118 4.31 -5.17 4.13
CA GLU A 118 3.63 -6.11 3.23
C GLU A 118 2.12 -5.82 3.24
N PRO A 119 1.51 -5.49 2.10
CA PRO A 119 0.08 -5.26 2.01
C PRO A 119 -0.67 -6.60 1.99
N GLN A 120 -1.79 -6.68 2.71
CA GLN A 120 -2.71 -7.82 2.66
C GLN A 120 -4.15 -7.30 2.76
N ASP A 121 -5.12 -8.09 2.28
CA ASP A 121 -6.53 -7.75 2.44
C ASP A 121 -6.85 -7.54 3.93
N ASN A 122 -7.57 -6.46 4.25
CA ASN A 122 -7.94 -6.10 5.63
C ASN A 122 -6.76 -5.83 6.58
N VAL A 123 -5.55 -5.62 6.05
CA VAL A 123 -4.38 -5.17 6.82
C VAL A 123 -4.02 -3.76 6.38
N HIS A 124 -4.25 -2.78 7.25
CA HIS A 124 -4.12 -1.35 6.93
C HIS A 124 -2.67 -0.85 6.89
N ARG A 125 -1.86 -1.47 6.01
CA ARG A 125 -0.46 -1.10 5.75
C ARG A 125 -0.34 -0.53 4.34
N THR A 126 0.40 0.57 4.21
CA THR A 126 0.83 1.05 2.89
C THR A 126 1.91 0.13 2.32
N PRO A 127 1.79 -0.32 1.05
CA PRO A 127 2.77 -1.22 0.46
C PRO A 127 4.17 -0.59 0.44
N GLN A 128 5.18 -1.30 0.93
CA GLN A 128 6.59 -0.92 0.75
C GLN A 128 7.12 -1.47 -0.58
N GLY A 129 7.85 -0.65 -1.32
CA GLY A 129 8.40 -1.03 -2.62
C GLY A 129 8.39 0.10 -3.63
N THR A 130 8.59 -0.25 -4.90
CA THR A 130 8.50 0.69 -6.03
C THR A 130 7.44 0.21 -7.01
N PHE A 131 6.45 1.05 -7.28
CA PHE A 131 5.26 0.67 -8.05
C PHE A 131 4.99 1.65 -9.19
N PRO A 132 4.47 1.19 -10.34
CA PRO A 132 3.97 2.08 -11.38
C PRO A 132 2.75 2.89 -10.91
N LEU A 133 2.58 4.07 -11.49
CA LEU A 133 1.34 4.83 -11.44
C LEU A 133 0.69 4.77 -12.82
N ASP A 134 -0.58 4.37 -12.91
CA ASP A 134 -1.18 4.01 -14.21
C ASP A 134 -2.49 4.69 -14.59
N GLN A 135 -3.49 4.72 -13.72
CA GLN A 135 -4.82 5.29 -13.98
C GLN A 135 -5.11 6.38 -12.96
N ALA A 136 -5.26 7.62 -13.43
CA ALA A 136 -5.74 8.70 -12.61
C ALA A 136 -7.28 8.74 -12.62
N PHE A 137 -7.87 9.24 -11.55
CA PHE A 137 -9.31 9.43 -11.46
C PHE A 137 -9.65 10.54 -10.46
N GLY A 138 -10.92 10.94 -10.43
CA GLY A 138 -11.41 11.76 -9.34
C GLY A 138 -12.84 12.27 -9.56
N ARG A 139 -13.44 12.76 -8.49
CA ARG A 139 -14.79 13.36 -8.49
C ARG A 139 -14.81 14.70 -9.22
N GLN A 140 -13.65 15.35 -9.30
CA GLN A 140 -13.49 16.65 -9.94
C GLN A 140 -13.11 16.51 -11.42
N GLN A 141 -13.11 17.62 -12.14
CA GLN A 141 -12.62 17.62 -13.52
C GLN A 141 -11.10 17.36 -13.57
N ASN A 142 -10.63 16.79 -14.68
CA ASN A 142 -9.20 16.59 -14.92
C ASN A 142 -8.44 17.92 -14.68
N PRO A 143 -7.44 17.96 -13.77
CA PRO A 143 -6.71 19.18 -13.46
C PRO A 143 -5.69 19.60 -14.54
N GLY A 144 -5.60 18.86 -15.65
CA GLY A 144 -4.61 19.02 -16.71
C GLY A 144 -3.55 17.91 -16.74
N THR A 145 -3.83 16.73 -16.17
CA THR A 145 -2.91 15.58 -16.23
C THR A 145 -2.83 14.99 -17.65
N LYS A 146 -1.65 14.45 -17.98
CA LYS A 146 -1.43 13.64 -19.17
C LYS A 146 -1.76 12.16 -18.94
N MET A 147 -1.90 11.74 -17.69
CA MET A 147 -2.33 10.39 -17.36
C MET A 147 -3.75 10.15 -17.88
N PRO A 148 -4.12 8.91 -18.24
CA PRO A 148 -5.53 8.54 -18.38
C PRO A 148 -6.30 9.01 -17.15
N TYR A 149 -7.42 9.72 -17.33
CA TYR A 149 -8.19 10.30 -16.24
C TYR A 149 -9.67 9.94 -16.36
N ILE A 150 -10.21 9.28 -15.34
CA ILE A 150 -11.65 8.98 -15.24
C ILE A 150 -12.28 9.97 -14.27
N LYS A 151 -13.24 10.77 -14.76
CA LYS A 151 -14.11 11.53 -13.86
C LYS A 151 -15.19 10.60 -13.33
N VAL A 152 -15.10 10.27 -12.04
CA VAL A 152 -15.99 9.27 -11.43
C VAL A 152 -17.35 9.87 -11.04
N ASP A 153 -18.37 9.02 -11.07
CA ASP A 153 -19.70 9.24 -10.51
C ASP A 153 -20.15 8.03 -9.67
N GLN A 154 -21.42 8.02 -9.26
CA GLN A 154 -21.96 7.02 -8.33
C GLN A 154 -21.91 5.58 -8.84
N GLN A 155 -21.67 5.36 -10.14
CA GLN A 155 -21.57 4.01 -10.72
C GLN A 155 -20.14 3.51 -10.81
N ASP A 156 -19.14 4.32 -10.44
CA ASP A 156 -17.73 3.93 -10.53
C ASP A 156 -17.27 3.30 -9.21
N TRP A 157 -16.81 2.06 -9.31
CA TRP A 157 -16.30 1.26 -8.20
C TRP A 157 -14.87 0.83 -8.47
N TRP A 158 -14.07 0.71 -7.41
CA TRP A 158 -12.92 -0.18 -7.42
C TRP A 158 -13.37 -1.50 -6.81
N ASP A 159 -13.35 -2.56 -7.60
CA ASP A 159 -13.74 -3.89 -7.17
C ASP A 159 -12.66 -4.49 -6.26
N SER A 160 -13.03 -4.74 -5.02
CA SER A 160 -12.17 -5.34 -4.00
C SER A 160 -12.77 -6.66 -3.49
N ASP A 161 -13.70 -7.28 -4.23
CA ASP A 161 -14.19 -8.62 -3.92
C ASP A 161 -13.20 -9.69 -4.39
N PRO A 162 -12.51 -10.42 -3.48
CA PRO A 162 -11.52 -11.43 -3.86
C PRO A 162 -12.08 -12.60 -4.68
N LYS A 163 -13.40 -12.75 -4.73
CA LYS A 163 -14.08 -13.78 -5.54
C LYS A 163 -14.49 -13.27 -6.92
N SER A 164 -14.39 -11.97 -7.16
CA SER A 164 -14.82 -11.36 -8.42
C SER A 164 -13.79 -11.58 -9.54
N PRO A 165 -14.23 -11.88 -10.78
CA PRO A 165 -13.33 -11.92 -11.93
C PRO A 165 -12.70 -10.55 -12.25
N THR A 166 -13.26 -9.46 -11.70
CA THR A 166 -12.76 -8.09 -11.85
C THR A 166 -12.04 -7.58 -10.60
N TYR A 167 -11.63 -8.46 -9.68
CA TYR A 167 -10.88 -8.06 -8.48
C TYR A 167 -9.71 -7.13 -8.79
N ASN A 168 -9.55 -6.11 -7.95
CA ASN A 168 -8.57 -5.05 -8.03
C ASN A 168 -8.58 -4.29 -9.38
N THR A 169 -9.78 -3.96 -9.87
CA THR A 169 -9.95 -3.12 -11.07
C THR A 169 -11.05 -2.08 -10.89
N HIS A 170 -10.99 -1.01 -11.68
CA HIS A 170 -12.12 -0.11 -11.84
C HIS A 170 -13.22 -0.79 -12.67
N VAL A 171 -14.45 -0.76 -12.16
CA VAL A 171 -15.65 -1.26 -12.83
C VAL A 171 -16.77 -0.23 -12.74
N ARG A 172 -17.68 -0.27 -13.72
CA ARG A 172 -18.83 0.62 -13.77
C ARG A 172 -20.14 -0.17 -13.69
N GLN A 173 -20.90 0.01 -12.62
CA GLN A 173 -22.19 -0.64 -12.41
C GLN A 173 -23.03 0.04 -11.33
N ALA A 174 -24.34 -0.20 -11.37
CA ALA A 174 -25.29 0.42 -10.45
C ALA A 174 -25.20 -0.10 -9.00
N GLN A 175 -24.76 -1.35 -8.82
CA GLN A 175 -24.65 -2.00 -7.51
C GLN A 175 -23.19 -2.29 -7.18
N SER A 176 -22.89 -2.42 -5.89
CA SER A 176 -21.55 -2.81 -5.45
C SER A 176 -21.14 -4.17 -6.05
N PRO A 177 -19.88 -4.33 -6.50
CA PRO A 177 -19.33 -5.63 -6.89
C PRO A 177 -19.36 -6.68 -5.78
N GLY A 178 -19.49 -6.27 -4.52
CA GLY A 178 -19.38 -7.14 -3.34
C GLY A 178 -18.08 -6.91 -2.57
N GLY A 179 -17.83 -7.72 -1.54
CA GLY A 179 -16.63 -7.61 -0.69
C GLY A 179 -16.40 -6.20 -0.13
N ASP A 180 -15.14 -5.81 -0.04
CA ASP A 180 -14.70 -4.49 0.45
C ASP A 180 -14.62 -3.44 -0.68
N SER A 181 -15.39 -3.62 -1.77
CA SER A 181 -15.34 -2.76 -2.95
C SER A 181 -15.65 -1.30 -2.63
N GLU A 182 -14.86 -0.38 -3.17
CA GLU A 182 -14.95 1.03 -2.87
C GLU A 182 -15.72 1.79 -3.96
N ASN A 183 -16.77 2.53 -3.59
CA ASN A 183 -17.43 3.45 -4.51
C ASN A 183 -16.61 4.75 -4.62
N LEU A 184 -15.98 4.97 -5.78
CA LEU A 184 -14.99 6.03 -5.93
C LEU A 184 -15.58 7.45 -5.79
N TYR A 185 -16.87 7.63 -6.08
CA TYR A 185 -17.54 8.92 -5.92
C TYR A 185 -18.06 9.15 -4.49
N ASN A 186 -18.65 8.12 -3.87
CA ASN A 186 -19.25 8.21 -2.55
C ASN A 186 -18.20 8.26 -1.43
N SER A 187 -16.96 7.84 -1.67
CA SER A 187 -15.82 8.07 -0.76
C SER A 187 -15.52 9.56 -0.52
N GLY A 188 -16.11 10.46 -1.30
CA GLY A 188 -16.10 11.89 -0.99
C GLY A 188 -14.78 12.58 -1.31
N PRO A 189 -14.45 13.71 -0.64
CA PRO A 189 -13.36 14.60 -1.05
C PRO A 189 -11.97 13.97 -1.07
N VAL A 190 -11.74 12.85 -0.38
CA VAL A 190 -10.46 12.12 -0.44
C VAL A 190 -10.14 11.64 -1.86
N TYR A 191 -11.16 11.38 -2.68
CA TYR A 191 -11.05 11.04 -4.10
C TYR A 191 -11.45 12.18 -5.03
N ASP A 192 -11.32 13.44 -4.59
CA ASP A 192 -11.42 14.57 -5.52
C ASP A 192 -10.33 14.50 -6.61
N TYR A 193 -9.15 13.99 -6.26
CA TYR A 193 -8.04 13.67 -7.17
C TYR A 193 -7.29 12.45 -6.65
N ALA A 194 -7.08 11.46 -7.49
CA ALA A 194 -6.35 10.24 -7.13
C ALA A 194 -5.61 9.64 -8.34
N VAL A 195 -4.64 8.79 -8.05
CA VAL A 195 -3.99 7.93 -9.05
C VAL A 195 -3.70 6.57 -8.43
N ASN A 196 -3.91 5.52 -9.22
CA ASN A 196 -3.67 4.14 -8.81
C ASN A 196 -2.19 3.84 -8.63
N ILE A 197 -1.86 3.22 -7.49
CA ILE A 197 -0.58 2.62 -7.19
C ILE A 197 -0.70 1.14 -7.57
N ALA A 198 -0.14 0.78 -8.73
CA ALA A 198 -0.22 -0.56 -9.31
C ALA A 198 0.68 -1.56 -8.55
N HIS A 199 0.42 -1.76 -7.25
CA HIS A 199 1.16 -2.63 -6.34
C HIS A 199 0.84 -4.11 -6.54
N ASN A 200 -0.40 -4.42 -6.95
CA ASN A 200 -0.91 -5.77 -7.21
C ASN A 200 -1.43 -5.88 -8.66
N PRO A 201 -0.56 -5.70 -9.69
CA PRO A 201 -1.00 -5.66 -11.08
C PRO A 201 -1.48 -7.02 -11.61
N GLN A 202 -1.05 -8.13 -10.99
CA GLN A 202 -1.55 -9.48 -11.27
C GLN A 202 -2.92 -9.75 -10.63
N ARG A 203 -3.49 -8.78 -9.88
CA ARG A 203 -4.82 -8.88 -9.26
C ARG A 203 -4.96 -10.15 -8.43
N THR A 204 -3.92 -10.50 -7.69
CA THR A 204 -3.93 -11.70 -6.84
C THR A 204 -4.69 -11.38 -5.56
N PRO A 205 -5.79 -12.08 -5.24
CA PRO A 205 -6.48 -11.92 -3.95
C PRO A 205 -5.54 -12.12 -2.77
N GLY A 206 -5.79 -11.43 -1.65
CA GLY A 206 -4.95 -11.46 -0.46
C GLY A 206 -3.74 -10.53 -0.49
N LYS A 207 -3.46 -9.86 -1.62
CA LYS A 207 -2.35 -8.90 -1.76
C LYS A 207 -2.77 -7.43 -1.66
N ALA A 208 -3.94 -7.18 -1.08
CA ALA A 208 -4.62 -5.90 -1.09
C ALA A 208 -5.07 -5.42 -2.48
N SER A 209 -6.02 -4.49 -2.46
CA SER A 209 -6.59 -3.81 -3.61
C SER A 209 -6.78 -2.32 -3.25
N ALA A 210 -7.23 -1.52 -4.21
CA ALA A 210 -7.60 -0.12 -3.98
C ALA A 210 -6.50 0.75 -3.32
N MET A 211 -5.24 0.55 -3.70
CA MET A 211 -4.12 1.37 -3.19
C MET A 211 -3.92 2.58 -4.09
N PHE A 212 -4.21 3.76 -3.57
CA PHE A 212 -4.15 5.02 -4.31
C PHE A 212 -3.19 6.01 -3.66
N LEU A 213 -2.66 6.93 -4.49
CA LEU A 213 -2.18 8.22 -4.04
C LEU A 213 -3.33 9.23 -4.22
N HIS A 214 -3.83 9.81 -3.13
CA HIS A 214 -5.07 10.62 -3.16
C HIS A 214 -5.06 11.83 -2.20
N VAL A 215 -6.17 12.58 -2.16
CA VAL A 215 -6.34 13.75 -1.30
C VAL A 215 -6.55 13.33 0.16
N THR A 216 -5.84 13.96 1.09
CA THR A 216 -5.95 13.70 2.52
C THR A 216 -7.15 14.37 3.18
N ASN A 217 -7.68 13.71 4.19
CA ASN A 217 -8.56 14.28 5.22
C ASN A 217 -7.83 14.56 6.55
N ASN A 218 -6.49 14.48 6.54
CA ASN A 218 -5.57 14.59 7.68
C ASN A 218 -5.56 13.42 8.67
N GLU A 219 -6.08 12.25 8.30
CA GLU A 219 -6.06 11.03 9.10
C GLU A 219 -5.24 9.92 8.43
N PRO A 220 -4.76 8.91 9.18
CA PRO A 220 -4.20 7.69 8.61
C PRO A 220 -5.20 6.98 7.68
N THR A 221 -4.68 6.31 6.65
CA THR A 221 -5.48 5.63 5.63
C THR A 221 -5.69 4.13 5.96
N MET A 222 -6.39 3.41 5.09
CA MET A 222 -6.45 1.94 5.11
C MET A 222 -5.30 1.27 4.33
N GLY A 223 -4.33 2.05 3.84
CA GLY A 223 -3.18 1.54 3.05
C GLY A 223 -2.76 2.51 1.94
N CYS A 224 -3.65 3.37 1.49
CA CYS A 224 -3.32 4.45 0.55
C CYS A 224 -2.22 5.40 1.05
N VAL A 225 -1.67 6.19 0.13
CA VAL A 225 -0.90 7.40 0.46
C VAL A 225 -1.80 8.61 0.26
N ALA A 226 -1.97 9.44 1.29
CA ALA A 226 -2.82 10.63 1.18
C ALA A 226 -2.03 11.93 1.41
N ILE A 227 -2.22 12.93 0.54
CA ILE A 227 -1.52 14.23 0.56
C ILE A 227 -2.48 15.42 0.42
N GLU A 228 -2.00 16.63 0.72
CA GLU A 228 -2.78 17.86 0.55
C GLU A 228 -3.30 18.02 -0.90
N ARG A 229 -4.52 18.55 -1.04
CA ARG A 229 -5.28 18.60 -2.29
C ARG A 229 -4.55 19.36 -3.42
N GLU A 230 -4.01 20.53 -3.13
CA GLU A 230 -3.29 21.33 -4.13
C GLU A 230 -1.96 20.68 -4.52
N LEU A 231 -1.27 20.03 -3.59
CA LEU A 231 -0.12 19.18 -3.93
C LEU A 231 -0.55 18.00 -4.82
N MET A 232 -1.67 17.33 -4.53
CA MET A 232 -2.21 16.25 -5.35
C MET A 232 -2.52 16.70 -6.78
N LYS A 233 -3.14 17.87 -6.96
CA LYS A 233 -3.37 18.47 -8.29
C LYS A 233 -2.05 18.70 -9.04
N LYS A 234 -1.04 19.28 -8.37
CA LYS A 234 0.28 19.52 -8.97
C LYS A 234 0.95 18.20 -9.36
N VAL A 235 0.84 17.17 -8.52
CA VAL A 235 1.32 15.81 -8.84
C VAL A 235 0.64 15.30 -10.10
N LEU A 236 -0.70 15.34 -10.19
CA LEU A 236 -1.42 14.88 -11.38
C LEU A 236 -1.01 15.65 -12.64
N VAL A 237 -0.90 16.97 -12.60
CA VAL A 237 -0.47 17.80 -13.74
C VAL A 237 0.96 17.44 -14.19
N TRP A 238 1.83 17.11 -13.23
CA TRP A 238 3.21 16.75 -13.50
C TRP A 238 3.35 15.34 -14.11
N LEU A 239 2.55 14.36 -13.66
CA LEU A 239 2.61 12.98 -14.15
C LEU A 239 2.40 12.88 -15.67
N ASP A 240 3.31 12.17 -16.32
CA ASP A 240 3.36 11.95 -17.76
C ASP A 240 3.53 10.45 -18.04
N PRO A 241 2.55 9.75 -18.62
CA PRO A 241 2.65 8.32 -18.86
C PRO A 241 3.82 7.96 -19.79
N ALA A 242 4.26 8.87 -20.67
CA ALA A 242 5.42 8.65 -21.54
C ALA A 242 6.76 8.60 -20.77
N LYS A 243 6.77 9.04 -19.51
CA LYS A 243 7.95 9.02 -18.62
C LYS A 243 7.94 7.87 -17.62
N ASN A 244 7.02 6.90 -17.78
CA ASN A 244 6.91 5.72 -16.92
C ASN A 244 6.93 6.09 -15.41
N PRO A 245 5.94 6.86 -14.92
CA PRO A 245 5.96 7.37 -13.57
C PRO A 245 5.86 6.23 -12.55
N LYS A 246 6.68 6.32 -11.51
CA LYS A 246 6.72 5.36 -10.40
C LYS A 246 6.64 6.07 -9.05
N ILE A 247 6.25 5.31 -8.02
CA ILE A 247 6.28 5.71 -6.62
C ILE A 247 7.10 4.70 -5.82
N THR A 248 8.10 5.17 -5.09
CA THR A 248 8.88 4.39 -4.12
C THR A 248 8.43 4.76 -2.71
N ILE A 249 8.07 3.75 -1.92
CA ILE A 249 7.58 3.88 -0.54
C ILE A 249 8.49 3.07 0.37
N GLY A 250 9.07 3.69 1.40
CA GLY A 250 9.92 2.95 2.33
C GLY A 250 10.48 3.77 3.49
N VAL A 251 11.23 3.08 4.35
CA VAL A 251 11.86 3.69 5.53
C VAL A 251 13.17 4.37 5.13
N ASN A 252 13.37 5.62 5.56
CA ASN A 252 14.59 6.38 5.33
C ASN A 252 15.04 6.42 3.85
N GLN A 253 14.08 6.40 2.91
CA GLN A 253 14.36 6.52 1.49
C GLN A 253 14.91 7.91 1.17
N GLY A 254 16.02 7.93 0.43
CA GLY A 254 16.63 9.14 -0.10
C GLY A 254 16.07 9.52 -1.48
N ALA A 255 16.70 10.51 -2.12
CA ALA A 255 16.46 10.80 -3.52
C ALA A 255 16.78 9.56 -4.39
N PRO A 256 16.10 9.39 -5.54
CA PRO A 256 16.36 8.24 -6.41
C PRO A 256 17.82 8.23 -6.90
N THR A 257 18.45 7.06 -6.88
CA THR A 257 19.79 6.83 -7.42
C THR A 257 19.67 5.87 -8.62
N GLY A 258 20.13 6.29 -9.81
CA GLY A 258 20.12 5.43 -11.01
C GLY A 258 18.72 5.09 -11.57
N GLU A 259 18.61 3.96 -12.28
CA GLU A 259 17.34 3.39 -12.73
C GLU A 259 16.70 2.57 -11.61
N ALA A 260 15.49 2.94 -11.18
CA ALA A 260 14.77 2.19 -10.16
C ALA A 260 14.46 0.77 -10.67
N PRO A 261 14.92 -0.29 -9.98
CA PRO A 261 14.62 -1.67 -10.36
C PRO A 261 13.11 -1.87 -10.52
N GLY A 262 12.70 -2.63 -11.54
CA GLY A 262 11.34 -3.13 -11.66
C GLY A 262 10.95 -3.89 -10.39
N ALA A 263 9.67 -3.85 -10.02
CA ALA A 263 9.17 -4.52 -8.83
C ALA A 263 9.45 -6.03 -8.90
N THR A 264 10.47 -6.49 -8.19
CA THR A 264 10.51 -7.84 -7.64
C THR A 264 10.09 -7.73 -6.18
N PRO A 265 9.09 -8.52 -5.72
CA PRO A 265 8.89 -8.73 -4.30
C PRO A 265 10.23 -9.16 -3.69
N GLN A 266 10.72 -8.43 -2.70
CA GLN A 266 11.82 -8.93 -1.88
C GLN A 266 11.30 -10.12 -1.08
N THR A 267 11.32 -11.31 -1.67
CA THR A 267 11.45 -12.54 -0.90
C THR A 267 12.91 -12.64 -0.47
N THR A 268 13.30 -11.85 0.53
CA THR A 268 14.44 -12.22 1.36
C THR A 268 13.83 -13.02 2.51
N PRO A 269 14.01 -14.35 2.56
CA PRO A 269 13.84 -15.06 3.83
C PRO A 269 14.75 -14.34 4.81
N GLY A 270 14.16 -13.78 5.87
CA GLY A 270 14.92 -13.16 6.93
C GLY A 270 16.04 -14.11 7.33
N ALA A 271 17.28 -13.63 7.25
CA ALA A 271 18.30 -14.18 8.11
C ALA A 271 17.71 -14.16 9.51
N THR A 272 17.47 -15.34 10.07
CA THR A 272 17.06 -15.51 11.45
C THR A 272 17.99 -14.64 12.29
N PRO A 273 17.47 -13.66 13.07
CA PRO A 273 18.28 -13.08 14.11
C PRO A 273 18.60 -14.23 15.05
N SER A 274 19.88 -14.61 15.13
CA SER A 274 20.37 -15.41 16.22
C SER A 274 19.90 -14.74 17.51
N THR A 275 19.14 -15.46 18.32
CA THR A 275 18.78 -15.07 19.69
C THR A 275 20.03 -14.47 20.34
N PRO A 276 19.98 -13.25 20.91
CA PRO A 276 21.06 -12.82 21.80
C PRO A 276 21.08 -13.82 22.95
N ASP A 277 22.22 -14.50 23.14
CA ASP A 277 22.46 -15.24 24.38
C ASP A 277 22.27 -14.24 25.54
N LEU A 278 21.22 -14.47 26.32
CA LEU A 278 21.05 -13.78 27.59
C LEU A 278 22.19 -14.26 28.50
N PRO A 279 22.98 -13.36 29.11
CA PRO A 279 23.91 -13.78 30.15
C PRO A 279 23.11 -14.45 31.27
N ALA A 280 23.66 -15.54 31.80
CA ALA A 280 23.07 -16.29 32.90
C ALA A 280 22.69 -15.35 34.06
N SER A 281 21.61 -15.71 34.75
CA SER A 281 20.93 -14.98 35.82
C SER A 281 21.77 -14.60 37.06
N ASP A 282 23.08 -14.85 37.06
CA ASP A 282 24.01 -14.48 38.13
C ASP A 282 24.72 -13.13 37.90
N GLU A 283 24.79 -12.61 36.67
CA GLU A 283 25.47 -11.32 36.39
C GLU A 283 24.55 -10.09 36.56
N LEU A 284 23.23 -10.27 36.45
CA LEU A 284 22.25 -9.19 36.71
C LEU A 284 22.09 -8.88 38.21
N THR A 285 22.34 -9.86 39.09
CA THR A 285 22.32 -9.67 40.54
C THR A 285 23.58 -8.92 41.04
N GLY A 286 24.70 -9.03 40.30
CA GLY A 286 25.95 -8.30 40.58
C GLY A 286 25.88 -6.81 40.22
N LEU A 287 25.28 -6.47 39.07
CA LEU A 287 25.14 -5.08 38.61
C LEU A 287 24.10 -4.27 39.43
N LEU A 288 23.08 -4.92 39.98
CA LEU A 288 22.14 -4.29 40.92
C LEU A 288 22.77 -4.03 42.30
N SER A 289 23.74 -4.84 42.74
CA SER A 289 24.45 -4.65 44.02
C SER A 289 25.51 -3.54 43.95
N GLN A 290 26.02 -3.20 42.76
CA GLN A 290 26.93 -2.06 42.56
C GLN A 290 26.21 -0.72 42.38
N LEU A 291 24.90 -0.71 42.07
CA LEU A 291 24.11 0.52 41.96
C LEU A 291 23.46 0.97 43.28
N VAL A 292 23.42 0.11 44.31
CA VAL A 292 22.91 0.44 45.66
C VAL A 292 24.03 0.91 46.61
N GLY A 293 25.30 0.79 46.21
CA GLY A 293 26.48 1.18 47.02
C GLY A 293 26.98 2.62 46.82
N ALA A 294 26.35 3.44 45.98
CA ALA A 294 26.89 4.74 45.56
C ALA A 294 26.08 5.97 46.03
N VAL A 295 25.56 5.95 47.26
CA VAL A 295 25.18 7.19 47.96
C VAL A 295 25.73 7.18 49.38
N PRO A 296 26.85 7.88 49.64
CA PRO A 296 26.99 8.57 50.91
C PRO A 296 27.38 10.05 50.74
N SER A 297 26.83 10.86 51.65
CA SER A 297 27.33 12.18 52.11
C SER A 297 26.60 13.43 51.59
N LEU A 298 25.39 13.68 52.08
CA LEU A 298 24.89 15.03 52.31
C LEU A 298 24.09 15.02 53.62
N LEU A 299 24.80 14.94 54.76
CA LEU A 299 24.37 15.40 56.09
C LEU A 299 25.49 15.06 57.09
N GLY A 300 26.34 16.04 57.35
CA GLY A 300 27.36 15.96 58.39
C GLY A 300 27.83 17.36 58.78
N LEU A 301 27.62 17.67 60.06
CA LEU A 301 28.17 18.78 60.85
C LEU A 301 27.47 20.14 60.81
N GLY A 302 26.58 20.31 61.78
CA GLY A 302 26.22 21.59 62.38
C GLY A 302 25.89 21.41 63.87
N ALA A 303 26.85 20.96 64.67
CA ALA A 303 26.77 21.09 66.13
C ALA A 303 28.18 21.13 66.72
N GLY A 304 28.66 22.34 66.98
CA GLY A 304 29.81 22.60 67.81
C GLY A 304 29.42 23.56 68.93
N LEU A 305 29.86 23.18 70.14
CA LEU A 305 30.22 24.01 71.28
C LEU A 305 29.13 24.45 72.27
N GLY A 306 29.32 23.99 73.52
CA GLY A 306 29.45 24.92 74.65
C GLY A 306 28.76 24.51 75.94
N GLY A 307 29.56 24.34 77.00
CA GLY A 307 29.15 24.60 78.40
C GLY A 307 28.86 23.39 79.25
#